data_AF-A0A0C3L2F0-F1
#
_entry.id   AF-A0A0C3L2F0-F1
#
_cell.length_a   1.000
_cell.length_b   1.000
_cell.length_c   1.000
_cell.angle_alpha   90.00
_cell.angle_beta   90.00
_cell.angle_gamma   90.00
#
_symmetry.space_group_name_H-M   'P 1'
#
loop_
_entity.id
_entity.type
_entity.pdbx_description
1 polymer ?
#
loop_
_entity_poly.entity_id
_entity_poly.type
_entity_poly.pdbx_seq_one_letter_code
_entity_poly.pdbx_strand_id
1 'polypeptide(L)'
;MLVVMYTITGIYGTSFWDKKFLAVTHLDRLIARHYPELLYHIGNPGLNDVLFIFGGVQVAFNIVLSYRNVYRARKAQRKYVLSPLGRFLPFLITTGFHVAWLAGSGPLSGKPYQAYILRSDLFLPFLLFWGFEFAHQVGRMILAHVTHQKFPYWDWSWVLVSIAAIDANAGVLFGSQPLIQRTPKSCAIFMGLSIAYSLGAYARFCTLVIQDITNFLGIACFTVRKRDPVTGDWITSQELESKRA
;
A
#
# COMPACT_ATOMS: atom_id res chain seq x y z
N MET A 1 5.11 16.73 3.60
CA MET A 1 5.53 16.42 2.21
C MET A 1 4.35 16.36 1.26
N LEU A 2 3.39 15.43 1.42
CA LEU A 2 2.25 15.28 0.50
C LEU A 2 1.39 16.54 0.36
N VAL A 3 1.08 17.23 1.47
CA VAL A 3 0.34 18.50 1.44
C VAL A 3 1.04 19.52 0.54
N VAL A 4 2.35 19.71 0.73
CA VAL A 4 3.17 20.62 -0.09
C VAL A 4 3.15 20.21 -1.56
N MET A 5 3.29 18.92 -1.86
CA MET A 5 3.21 18.44 -3.24
C MET A 5 1.85 18.75 -3.87
N TYR A 6 0.74 18.45 -3.19
CA TYR A 6 -0.59 18.74 -3.72
C TYR A 6 -0.88 20.23 -3.83
N THR A 7 -0.35 21.06 -2.92
CA THR A 7 -0.43 22.52 -3.03
C THR A 7 0.31 23.01 -4.29
N ILE A 8 1.51 22.53 -4.56
CA ILE A 8 2.28 22.86 -5.77
C ILE A 8 1.52 22.41 -7.03
N THR A 9 1.00 21.18 -7.04
CA THR A 9 0.19 20.67 -8.14
C THR A 9 -1.08 21.51 -8.37
N GLY A 10 -1.73 21.97 -7.29
CA GLY A 10 -2.92 22.80 -7.37
C GLY A 10 -2.66 24.19 -7.95
N ILE A 11 -1.49 24.77 -7.67
CA ILE A 11 -1.10 26.10 -8.19
C ILE A 11 -0.57 26.03 -9.63
N TYR A 12 0.29 25.05 -9.93
CA TYR A 12 1.05 25.00 -11.18
C TYR A 12 0.56 23.95 -12.19
N GLY A 13 -0.40 23.11 -11.81
CA GLY A 13 -0.86 21.97 -12.61
C GLY A 13 0.03 20.73 -12.50
N THR A 14 -0.42 19.61 -13.07
CA THR A 14 0.30 18.32 -13.03
C THR A 14 1.56 18.32 -13.89
N SER A 15 1.57 19.08 -14.99
CA SER A 15 2.71 19.22 -15.91
C SER A 15 3.93 19.88 -15.27
N PHE A 16 3.78 20.48 -14.08
CA PHE A 16 4.90 20.99 -13.31
C PHE A 16 5.93 19.90 -13.01
N TRP A 17 5.49 18.68 -12.72
CA TRP A 17 6.39 17.61 -12.30
C TRP A 17 7.14 16.92 -13.45
N ASP A 18 6.71 17.16 -14.68
CA ASP A 18 7.43 16.75 -15.90
C ASP A 18 8.58 17.70 -16.23
N LYS A 19 8.68 18.84 -15.51
CA LYS A 19 9.80 19.76 -15.68
C LYS A 19 11.09 19.10 -15.23
N LYS A 20 12.12 19.34 -16.03
CA LYS A 20 13.48 18.87 -15.80
C LYS A 20 14.05 19.40 -14.49
N PHE A 21 14.50 18.52 -13.61
CA PHE A 21 14.99 18.88 -12.27
C PHE A 21 16.11 19.91 -12.30
N LEU A 22 17.09 19.73 -13.19
CA LEU A 22 18.24 20.65 -13.29
C LEU A 22 17.84 22.01 -13.88
N ALA A 23 16.77 22.05 -14.67
CA ALA A 23 16.23 23.31 -15.21
C ALA A 23 15.45 24.10 -14.15
N VAL A 24 14.73 23.41 -13.25
CA VAL A 24 13.99 24.05 -12.15
C VAL A 24 14.93 24.55 -11.05
N THR A 25 16.01 23.82 -10.78
CA THR A 25 17.00 24.19 -9.77
C THR A 25 18.07 25.17 -10.29
N HIS A 26 18.06 25.48 -11.59
CA HIS A 26 19.08 26.29 -12.28
C HIS A 26 20.53 25.78 -12.11
N LEU A 27 20.70 24.52 -11.70
CA LEU A 27 22.01 23.86 -11.61
C LEU A 27 22.52 23.38 -12.97
N ASP A 28 21.67 23.37 -14.00
CA ASP A 28 22.03 23.04 -15.38
C ASP A 28 23.25 23.83 -15.86
N ARG A 29 23.28 25.14 -15.62
CA ARG A 29 24.38 26.03 -16.04
C ARG A 29 25.67 25.80 -15.25
N LEU A 30 25.57 25.47 -13.96
CA LEU A 30 26.72 25.25 -13.10
C LEU A 30 27.38 23.90 -13.37
N ILE A 31 26.57 22.86 -13.55
CA ILE A 31 27.04 21.50 -13.82
C ILE A 31 27.55 21.39 -15.26
N ALA A 32 26.91 22.03 -16.25
CA ALA A 32 27.42 22.08 -17.62
C ALA A 32 28.80 22.73 -17.71
N ARG A 33 29.09 23.68 -16.82
CA ARG A 33 30.37 24.40 -16.79
C ARG A 33 31.50 23.64 -16.11
N HIS A 34 31.21 22.88 -15.05
CA HIS A 34 32.26 22.22 -14.24
C HIS A 34 32.36 20.71 -14.47
N TYR A 35 31.26 20.04 -14.85
CA TYR A 35 31.19 18.58 -14.97
C TYR A 35 30.28 18.15 -16.14
N PRO A 36 30.65 18.46 -17.40
CA PRO A 36 29.83 18.17 -18.58
C PRO A 36 29.56 16.66 -18.78
N GLU A 37 30.54 15.82 -18.44
CA GLU A 37 30.40 14.35 -18.49
C GLU A 37 29.32 13.81 -17.55
N LEU A 38 29.06 14.50 -16.44
CA LEU A 38 28.06 14.10 -15.46
C LEU A 38 26.64 14.31 -15.99
N LEU A 39 26.42 15.36 -16.78
CA LEU A 39 25.14 15.63 -17.45
C LEU A 39 24.83 14.59 -18.54
N TYR A 40 25.85 14.07 -19.21
CA TYR A 40 25.70 13.01 -20.21
C TYR A 40 25.28 11.68 -19.57
N HIS A 41 25.86 11.33 -18.41
CA HIS A 41 25.59 10.04 -17.74
C HIS A 41 24.35 10.04 -16.85
N ILE A 42 24.09 11.12 -16.09
CA ILE A 42 22.95 11.21 -15.16
C ILE A 42 21.67 11.62 -15.91
N GLY A 43 21.82 12.29 -17.06
CA GLY A 43 20.70 12.92 -17.77
C GLY A 43 20.08 14.06 -16.97
N ASN A 44 18.98 14.60 -17.49
CA ASN A 44 18.17 15.62 -16.81
C ASN A 44 16.76 15.06 -16.57
N PRO A 45 16.60 14.18 -15.56
CA PRO A 45 15.34 13.53 -15.27
C PRO A 45 14.25 14.54 -14.87
N GLY A 46 12.99 14.16 -15.06
CA GLY A 46 11.86 14.94 -14.59
C GLY A 46 11.86 15.02 -13.06
N LEU A 47 11.20 16.04 -12.50
CA LEU A 47 11.00 16.14 -11.05
C LEU A 47 10.32 14.89 -10.48
N ASN A 48 9.38 14.30 -11.24
CA ASN A 48 8.75 13.01 -10.93
C ASN A 48 9.77 11.90 -10.63
N ASP A 49 10.70 11.68 -11.56
CA ASP A 49 11.69 10.60 -11.46
C ASP A 49 12.63 10.84 -10.26
N VAL A 50 13.04 12.09 -10.05
CA VAL A 50 13.91 12.46 -8.91
C VAL A 50 13.20 12.20 -7.58
N LEU A 51 11.90 12.50 -7.48
CA LEU A 51 11.12 12.19 -6.28
C LEU A 51 10.98 10.68 -6.04
N PHE A 52 10.80 9.88 -7.08
CA PHE A 52 10.79 8.42 -6.96
C PHE A 52 12.15 7.88 -6.49
N ILE A 53 13.25 8.38 -7.05
CA ILE A 53 14.61 8.00 -6.63
C ILE A 53 14.83 8.37 -5.16
N PHE A 54 14.51 9.61 -4.78
CA PHE A 54 14.67 10.07 -3.40
C PHE A 54 13.83 9.24 -2.42
N GLY A 55 12.57 9.00 -2.75
CA GLY A 55 11.69 8.13 -1.98
C GLY A 55 12.23 6.71 -1.85
N GLY A 56 12.75 6.14 -2.94
CA GLY A 56 13.39 4.82 -2.95
C GLY A 56 14.61 4.75 -2.03
N VAL A 57 15.51 5.75 -2.10
CA VAL A 57 16.68 5.84 -1.22
C VAL A 57 16.26 5.97 0.25
N GLN A 58 15.26 6.81 0.55
CA GLN A 58 14.74 6.98 1.91
C GLN A 58 14.14 5.67 2.46
N VAL A 59 13.36 4.95 1.65
CA VAL A 59 12.80 3.65 2.03
C VAL A 59 13.91 2.62 2.25
N ALA A 60 14.90 2.54 1.36
CA ALA A 60 16.03 1.62 1.51
C ALA A 60 16.82 1.89 2.80
N PHE A 61 17.10 3.16 3.09
CA PHE A 61 17.76 3.56 4.33
C PHE A 61 16.95 3.18 5.57
N ASN A 62 15.63 3.41 5.55
CA ASN A 62 14.73 3.00 6.63
C ASN A 62 14.72 1.48 6.85
N ILE A 63 14.73 0.69 5.78
CA ILE A 63 14.80 -0.78 5.87
C ILE A 63 16.10 -1.21 6.55
N VAL A 64 17.25 -0.70 6.10
CA VAL A 64 18.57 -1.05 6.66
C VAL A 64 18.67 -0.68 8.14
N LEU A 65 18.26 0.54 8.51
CA LEU A 65 18.29 0.99 9.90
C LEU A 65 17.34 0.19 10.78
N SER A 66 16.13 -0.09 10.31
CA SER A 66 15.14 -0.88 11.04
C SER A 66 15.66 -2.30 11.30
N TYR A 67 16.25 -2.93 10.29
CA TYR A 67 16.86 -4.26 10.45
C TYR A 67 18.02 -4.23 11.44
N ARG A 68 18.90 -3.22 11.36
CA ARG A 68 20.02 -3.06 12.30
C ARG A 68 19.53 -2.91 13.75
N ASN A 69 18.44 -2.18 13.96
CA ASN A 69 17.85 -2.00 15.29
C ASN A 69 17.27 -3.31 15.84
N VAL A 70 16.54 -4.06 15.00
CA VAL A 70 16.01 -5.39 15.38
C VAL A 70 17.14 -6.36 15.67
N TYR A 71 18.20 -6.38 14.85
CA TYR A 71 19.38 -7.20 15.05
C TYR A 71 20.03 -6.93 16.41
N ARG A 72 20.29 -5.65 16.73
CA ARG A 72 20.89 -5.24 18.01
C ARG A 72 20.01 -5.65 19.20
N ALA A 73 18.71 -5.40 19.13
CA ALA A 73 17.77 -5.77 20.20
C ALA A 73 17.69 -7.29 20.42
N ARG A 74 17.68 -8.08 19.34
CA ARG A 74 17.64 -9.56 19.42
C ARG A 74 18.93 -10.15 19.98
N LYS A 75 20.08 -9.61 19.55
CA LYS A 75 21.40 -10.02 20.05
C LYS A 75 21.54 -9.74 21.55
N ALA A 76 21.09 -8.56 22.01
CA ALA A 76 21.09 -8.22 23.44
C ALA A 76 20.23 -9.19 24.27
N GLN A 77 19.12 -9.66 23.71
CA GLN A 77 18.23 -10.63 24.36
C GLN A 77 18.63 -12.11 24.16
N ARG A 78 19.78 -12.39 23.51
CA ARG A 78 20.23 -13.76 23.13
C ARG A 78 19.18 -14.59 22.38
N LYS A 79 18.32 -13.93 21.59
CA LYS A 79 17.27 -14.58 20.78
C LYS A 79 17.75 -14.81 19.35
N TYR A 80 17.21 -15.82 18.68
CA TYR A 80 17.45 -16.09 17.27
C TYR A 80 17.16 -14.87 16.39
N VAL A 81 18.18 -14.44 15.65
CA VAL A 81 18.16 -13.17 14.90
C VAL A 81 17.38 -13.27 13.59
N LEU A 82 17.23 -14.47 13.03
CA LEU A 82 16.47 -14.73 11.80
C LEU A 82 14.96 -14.92 12.03
N SER A 83 14.53 -15.17 13.26
CA SER A 83 13.11 -15.37 13.60
C SER A 83 12.18 -14.24 13.11
N PRO A 84 12.55 -12.95 13.19
CA PRO A 84 11.73 -11.86 12.65
C PRO A 84 11.61 -11.86 11.13
N LEU A 85 12.58 -12.42 10.39
CA LEU A 85 12.56 -12.42 8.93
C LEU A 85 11.44 -13.32 8.38
N GLY A 86 11.11 -14.41 9.08
CA GLY A 86 9.96 -15.25 8.74
C GLY A 86 8.61 -14.51 8.81
N ARG A 87 8.51 -13.42 9.58
CA ARG A 87 7.30 -12.58 9.64
C ARG A 87 7.11 -11.70 8.41
N PHE A 88 8.10 -11.65 7.52
CA PHE A 88 8.03 -10.95 6.23
C PHE A 88 7.41 -11.82 5.13
N LEU A 89 7.30 -13.14 5.33
CA LEU A 89 6.70 -14.07 4.37
C LEU A 89 5.32 -13.62 3.86
N PRO A 90 4.39 -13.17 4.71
CA PRO A 90 3.09 -12.70 4.25
C PRO A 90 3.17 -11.59 3.21
N PHE A 91 4.09 -10.63 3.37
CA PHE A 91 4.26 -9.54 2.42
C PHE A 91 4.89 -10.01 1.11
N LEU A 92 5.88 -10.90 1.17
CA LEU A 92 6.52 -11.44 -0.02
C LEU A 92 5.56 -12.27 -0.86
N ILE A 93 4.74 -13.10 -0.21
CA ILE A 93 3.77 -13.96 -0.89
C ILE A 93 2.71 -13.11 -1.58
N THR A 94 2.12 -12.13 -0.89
CA THR A 94 1.11 -11.23 -1.49
C THR A 94 1.68 -10.41 -2.62
N THR A 95 2.85 -9.83 -2.43
CA THR A 95 3.56 -9.08 -3.47
C THR A 95 3.85 -9.97 -4.68
N GLY A 96 4.28 -11.22 -4.44
CA GLY A 96 4.51 -12.21 -5.48
C GLY A 96 3.26 -12.48 -6.30
N PHE A 97 2.09 -12.66 -5.67
CA PHE A 97 0.83 -12.84 -6.40
C PHE A 97 0.41 -11.59 -7.20
N HIS A 98 0.55 -10.39 -6.65
CA HIS A 98 0.26 -9.14 -7.38
C HIS A 98 1.17 -8.97 -8.60
N VAL A 99 2.47 -9.19 -8.40
CA VAL A 99 3.46 -9.14 -9.49
C VAL A 99 3.17 -10.24 -10.51
N ALA A 100 2.80 -11.45 -10.09
CA ALA A 100 2.42 -12.54 -10.99
C ALA A 100 1.15 -12.20 -11.79
N TRP A 101 0.16 -11.54 -11.19
CA TRP A 101 -1.03 -11.07 -11.91
C TRP A 101 -0.66 -10.01 -12.96
N LEU A 102 0.17 -9.03 -12.59
CA LEU A 102 0.70 -8.04 -13.53
C LEU A 102 1.57 -8.68 -14.62
N ALA A 103 2.37 -9.68 -14.29
CA ALA A 103 3.32 -10.33 -15.18
C ALA A 103 2.68 -11.35 -16.12
N GLY A 104 1.62 -12.03 -15.70
CA GLY A 104 0.79 -12.88 -16.57
C GLY A 104 0.15 -12.05 -17.67
N SER A 105 -0.16 -10.80 -17.34
CA SER A 105 -0.39 -9.71 -18.28
C SER A 105 0.95 -9.15 -18.79
N GLY A 106 1.91 -9.92 -19.28
CA GLY A 106 3.26 -9.36 -19.51
C GLY A 106 4.24 -10.26 -20.23
N PRO A 107 5.45 -9.75 -20.55
CA PRO A 107 6.40 -10.38 -21.47
C PRO A 107 7.00 -11.71 -20.98
N LEU A 108 6.82 -12.05 -19.70
CA LEU A 108 7.23 -13.35 -19.13
C LEU A 108 6.37 -14.51 -19.64
N SER A 109 5.18 -14.24 -20.21
CA SER A 109 4.30 -15.25 -20.84
C SER A 109 4.69 -15.62 -22.27
N GLY A 110 5.86 -15.20 -22.76
CA GLY A 110 6.31 -15.49 -24.13
C GLY A 110 5.45 -14.85 -25.24
N LYS A 111 4.50 -13.98 -24.87
CA LYS A 111 3.65 -13.22 -25.81
C LYS A 111 3.94 -11.73 -25.65
N PRO A 112 4.46 -11.02 -26.67
CA PRO A 112 4.90 -9.62 -26.57
C PRO A 112 3.79 -8.58 -26.30
N TYR A 113 2.52 -8.95 -26.21
CA TYR A 113 1.40 -8.04 -26.48
C TYR A 113 0.34 -7.87 -25.38
N GLN A 114 0.49 -8.46 -24.17
CA GLN A 114 -0.63 -8.47 -23.20
C GLN A 114 -0.36 -7.87 -21.82
N ALA A 115 0.41 -6.78 -21.73
CA ALA A 115 0.39 -5.90 -20.55
C ALA A 115 -0.83 -5.00 -20.47
N TYR A 116 -2.00 -5.62 -20.51
CA TYR A 116 -3.28 -4.93 -20.52
C TYR A 116 -3.46 -4.07 -19.26
N ILE A 117 -3.26 -4.62 -18.05
CA ILE A 117 -3.41 -3.84 -16.82
C ILE A 117 -2.37 -2.72 -16.75
N LEU A 118 -1.11 -2.99 -17.10
CA LEU A 118 -0.01 -2.00 -17.01
C LEU A 118 -0.13 -0.86 -18.04
N ARG A 119 -0.70 -1.13 -19.22
CA ARG A 119 -0.82 -0.17 -20.33
C ARG A 119 -2.21 0.43 -20.49
N SER A 120 -3.15 0.09 -19.60
CA SER A 120 -4.51 0.64 -19.62
C SER A 120 -4.80 1.46 -18.37
N ASP A 121 -5.91 2.18 -18.42
CA ASP A 121 -6.42 2.97 -17.30
C ASP A 121 -6.77 2.13 -16.05
N LEU A 122 -6.76 0.79 -16.17
CA LEU A 122 -6.97 -0.14 -15.07
C LEU A 122 -5.76 -0.25 -14.11
N PHE A 123 -4.60 0.31 -14.48
CA PHE A 123 -3.43 0.32 -13.61
C PHE A 123 -3.69 1.06 -12.29
N LEU A 124 -4.36 2.22 -12.34
CA LEU A 124 -4.69 3.00 -11.15
C LEU A 124 -5.68 2.26 -10.22
N PRO A 125 -6.81 1.73 -10.72
CA PRO A 125 -7.67 0.81 -9.97
C PRO A 125 -6.92 -0.37 -9.35
N PHE A 126 -5.98 -0.98 -10.07
CA PHE A 126 -5.16 -2.07 -9.56
C PHE A 126 -4.26 -1.63 -8.39
N LEU A 127 -3.62 -0.46 -8.48
CA LEU A 127 -2.83 0.09 -7.38
C LEU A 127 -3.69 0.40 -6.15
N LEU A 128 -4.93 0.87 -6.33
CA LEU A 128 -5.88 1.08 -5.23
C LEU A 128 -6.25 -0.23 -4.55
N PHE A 129 -6.58 -1.26 -5.34
CA PHE A 129 -6.85 -2.61 -4.82
C PHE A 129 -5.67 -3.14 -4.00
N TRP A 130 -4.46 -3.11 -4.56
CA TRP A 130 -3.25 -3.53 -3.86
C TRP A 130 -3.02 -2.70 -2.59
N GLY A 131 -3.24 -1.38 -2.66
CA GLY A 131 -3.16 -0.48 -1.53
C GLY A 131 -4.08 -0.86 -0.37
N PHE A 132 -5.36 -1.18 -0.65
CA PHE A 132 -6.31 -1.62 0.39
C PHE A 132 -5.93 -2.96 1.01
N GLU A 133 -5.51 -3.94 0.21
CA GLU A 133 -5.04 -5.23 0.74
C GLU A 133 -3.80 -5.06 1.61
N PHE A 134 -2.84 -4.25 1.16
CA PHE A 134 -1.63 -3.96 1.91
C PHE A 134 -1.95 -3.24 3.23
N ALA A 135 -2.86 -2.25 3.21
CA ALA A 135 -3.29 -1.53 4.40
C ALA A 135 -3.99 -2.46 5.41
N HIS A 136 -4.82 -3.39 4.95
CA HIS A 136 -5.46 -4.40 5.79
C HIS A 136 -4.43 -5.35 6.41
N GLN A 137 -3.51 -5.87 5.60
CA GLN A 137 -2.47 -6.81 6.03
C GLN A 137 -1.54 -6.19 7.09
N VAL A 138 -1.02 -4.99 6.83
CA VAL A 138 -0.15 -4.27 7.76
C VAL A 138 -0.92 -3.87 9.02
N GLY A 139 -2.18 -3.45 8.88
CA GLY A 139 -3.05 -3.13 10.02
C GLY A 139 -3.19 -4.30 10.98
N ARG A 140 -3.45 -5.51 10.47
CA ARG A 140 -3.51 -6.73 11.29
C ARG A 140 -2.17 -7.07 11.94
N MET A 141 -1.06 -6.85 11.24
CA MET A 141 0.28 -7.07 11.78
C MET A 141 0.59 -6.14 12.95
N ILE A 142 0.27 -4.85 12.81
CA ILE A 142 0.44 -3.85 13.89
C ILE A 142 -0.44 -4.22 15.09
N LEU A 143 -1.72 -4.54 14.84
CA LEU A 143 -2.65 -4.90 15.90
C LEU A 143 -2.15 -6.12 16.68
N ALA A 144 -1.73 -7.18 15.98
CA ALA A 144 -1.21 -8.38 16.63
C ALA A 144 0.05 -8.09 17.45
N HIS A 145 0.90 -7.16 17.01
CA HIS A 145 2.08 -6.78 17.75
C HIS A 145 1.74 -6.03 19.05
N VAL A 146 0.90 -5.00 18.97
CA VAL A 146 0.55 -4.14 20.11
C VAL A 146 -0.33 -4.88 21.12
N THR A 147 -1.22 -5.76 20.66
CA THR A 147 -2.11 -6.55 21.54
C THR A 147 -1.49 -7.87 21.99
N HIS A 148 -0.24 -8.15 21.62
CA HIS A 148 0.46 -9.40 21.93
C HIS A 148 -0.28 -10.68 21.45
N GLN A 149 -1.09 -10.57 20.39
CA GLN A 149 -1.78 -11.69 19.78
C GLN A 149 -0.85 -12.52 18.88
N LYS A 150 -1.34 -13.69 18.43
CA LYS A 150 -0.63 -14.52 17.45
C LYS A 150 -0.46 -13.75 16.14
N PHE A 151 0.70 -13.91 15.51
CA PHE A 151 1.02 -13.22 14.27
C PHE A 151 0.11 -13.68 13.12
N PRO A 152 -0.53 -12.77 12.36
CA PRO A 152 -1.43 -13.12 11.27
C PRO A 152 -0.64 -13.50 10.01
N TYR A 153 -0.32 -14.79 9.87
CA TYR A 153 0.37 -15.29 8.68
C TYR A 153 -0.55 -15.42 7.45
N TRP A 154 -1.87 -15.45 7.64
CA TRP A 154 -2.85 -15.65 6.56
C TRP A 154 -3.85 -14.50 6.51
N ASP A 155 -4.15 -14.06 5.29
CA ASP A 155 -5.24 -13.14 5.01
C ASP A 155 -6.17 -13.72 3.94
N TRP A 156 -7.48 -13.52 4.12
CA TRP A 156 -8.47 -14.07 3.19
C TRP A 156 -8.44 -13.37 1.84
N SER A 157 -8.00 -12.10 1.83
CA SER A 157 -7.70 -11.32 0.63
C SER A 157 -6.75 -12.04 -0.34
N TRP A 158 -5.88 -12.91 0.17
CA TRP A 158 -4.91 -13.65 -0.67
C TRP A 158 -5.59 -14.59 -1.66
N VAL A 159 -6.75 -15.13 -1.30
CA VAL A 159 -7.49 -16.05 -2.17
C VAL A 159 -7.86 -15.33 -3.47
N LEU A 160 -8.33 -14.09 -3.36
CA LEU A 160 -8.75 -13.30 -4.51
C LEU A 160 -7.59 -12.98 -5.45
N VAL A 161 -6.48 -12.46 -4.92
CA VAL A 161 -5.28 -12.16 -5.73
C VAL A 161 -4.65 -13.43 -6.30
N SER A 162 -4.71 -14.56 -5.57
CA SER A 162 -4.17 -15.84 -6.06
C SER A 162 -4.98 -16.36 -7.26
N ILE A 163 -6.32 -16.32 -7.17
CA ILE A 163 -7.21 -16.68 -8.29
C ILE A 163 -6.93 -15.78 -9.50
N ALA A 164 -6.81 -14.48 -9.25
CA ALA A 164 -6.54 -13.50 -10.29
C ALA A 164 -5.18 -13.72 -10.98
N ALA A 165 -4.14 -14.05 -10.20
CA ALA A 165 -2.81 -14.36 -10.71
C ALA A 165 -2.81 -15.66 -11.52
N ILE A 166 -3.47 -16.72 -11.03
CA ILE A 166 -3.56 -18.00 -11.75
C ILE A 166 -4.32 -17.83 -13.07
N ASP A 167 -5.47 -17.14 -13.05
CA ASP A 167 -6.27 -16.88 -14.25
C ASP A 167 -5.50 -16.05 -15.29
N ALA A 168 -4.80 -15.00 -14.85
CA ALA A 168 -3.96 -14.18 -15.72
C ALA A 168 -2.79 -14.96 -16.34
N ASN A 169 -2.28 -15.99 -15.64
CA ASN A 169 -1.21 -16.86 -16.13
C ASN A 169 -1.71 -18.17 -16.75
N ALA A 170 -3.02 -18.33 -16.98
CA ALA A 170 -3.62 -19.57 -17.48
C ALA A 170 -3.05 -20.02 -18.84
N GLY A 171 -2.60 -19.07 -19.67
CA GLY A 171 -1.96 -19.37 -20.94
C GLY A 171 -0.60 -20.07 -20.80
N VAL A 172 0.16 -19.75 -19.76
CA VAL A 172 1.46 -20.37 -19.47
C VAL A 172 1.28 -21.66 -18.67
N LEU A 173 0.36 -21.66 -17.71
CA LEU A 173 0.15 -22.78 -16.78
C LEU A 173 -0.63 -23.93 -17.43
N PHE A 174 -1.63 -23.63 -18.25
CA PHE A 174 -2.60 -24.61 -18.75
C PHE A 174 -2.77 -24.59 -20.28
N GLY A 175 -1.97 -23.79 -21.01
CA GLY A 175 -2.10 -23.63 -22.47
C GLY A 175 -3.46 -23.07 -22.92
N SER A 176 -4.25 -22.53 -21.99
CA SER A 176 -5.65 -22.14 -22.18
C SER A 176 -5.82 -20.63 -22.08
N GLN A 177 -6.87 -20.08 -22.68
CA GLN A 177 -7.17 -18.66 -22.50
C GLN A 177 -7.62 -18.38 -21.04
N PRO A 178 -7.32 -17.19 -20.48
CA PRO A 178 -7.87 -16.78 -19.18
C PRO A 178 -9.40 -16.92 -19.17
N LEU A 179 -9.97 -17.43 -18.09
CA LEU A 179 -11.41 -17.65 -17.94
C LEU A 179 -12.10 -16.36 -17.49
N ILE A 180 -11.54 -15.67 -16.50
CA ILE A 180 -12.13 -14.49 -15.88
C ILE A 180 -11.69 -13.22 -16.62
N GLN A 181 -10.41 -13.11 -16.96
CA GLN A 181 -9.83 -11.92 -17.58
C GLN A 181 -9.73 -12.00 -19.11
N ARG A 182 -10.61 -12.80 -19.73
CA ARG A 182 -10.59 -13.07 -21.19
C ARG A 182 -10.75 -11.82 -22.04
N THR A 183 -11.55 -10.86 -21.58
CA THR A 183 -11.87 -9.63 -22.33
C THR A 183 -11.58 -8.38 -21.49
N PRO A 184 -11.28 -7.23 -22.14
CA PRO A 184 -11.12 -5.93 -21.48
C PRO A 184 -12.24 -5.58 -20.49
N LYS A 185 -13.50 -5.83 -20.90
CA LYS A 185 -14.68 -5.57 -20.07
C LYS A 185 -14.75 -6.49 -18.85
N SER A 186 -14.48 -7.78 -19.03
CA SER A 186 -14.48 -8.76 -17.93
C SER A 186 -13.38 -8.48 -16.92
N CYS A 187 -12.19 -8.09 -17.40
CA CYS A 187 -11.07 -7.65 -16.55
C CYS A 187 -11.44 -6.39 -15.74
N ALA A 188 -12.08 -5.40 -16.37
CA ALA A 188 -12.54 -4.19 -15.67
C ALA A 188 -13.61 -4.49 -14.60
N ILE A 189 -14.59 -5.35 -14.91
CA ILE A 189 -15.61 -5.78 -13.94
C ILE A 189 -14.97 -6.52 -12.77
N PHE A 190 -14.08 -7.48 -13.06
CA PHE A 190 -13.37 -8.23 -12.02
C PHE A 190 -12.52 -7.31 -11.14
N MET A 191 -11.83 -6.33 -11.73
CA MET A 191 -11.08 -5.31 -11.00
C MET A 191 -12.00 -4.48 -10.09
N GLY A 192 -13.13 -4.01 -10.61
CA GLY A 192 -14.11 -3.25 -9.84
C GLY A 192 -14.66 -4.03 -8.64
N LEU A 193 -14.99 -5.31 -8.84
CA LEU A 193 -15.41 -6.21 -7.76
C LEU A 193 -14.27 -6.43 -6.74
N SER A 194 -13.03 -6.55 -7.19
CA SER A 194 -11.87 -6.73 -6.32
C SER A 194 -11.62 -5.50 -5.44
N ILE A 195 -11.76 -4.31 -6.02
CA ILE A 195 -11.68 -3.05 -5.26
C ILE A 195 -12.82 -2.95 -4.25
N ALA A 196 -14.06 -3.22 -4.66
CA ALA A 196 -15.20 -3.19 -3.75
C ALA A 196 -15.02 -4.16 -2.57
N TYR A 197 -14.53 -5.37 -2.84
CA TYR A 197 -14.21 -6.36 -1.82
C TYR A 197 -13.11 -5.89 -0.87
N SER A 198 -11.95 -5.45 -1.40
CA SER A 198 -10.81 -5.01 -0.59
C SER A 198 -11.13 -3.76 0.25
N LEU A 199 -11.84 -2.79 -0.34
CA LEU A 199 -12.33 -1.61 0.37
C LEU A 199 -13.30 -2.01 1.49
N GLY A 200 -14.25 -2.90 1.21
CA GLY A 200 -15.19 -3.39 2.22
C GLY A 200 -14.50 -4.13 3.37
N ALA A 201 -13.54 -5.00 3.06
CA ALA A 201 -12.74 -5.72 4.04
C ALA A 201 -11.91 -4.75 4.92
N TYR A 202 -11.25 -3.78 4.29
CA TYR A 202 -10.47 -2.76 5.00
C TYR A 202 -11.36 -1.84 5.84
N ALA A 203 -12.47 -1.35 5.30
CA ALA A 203 -13.42 -0.51 6.03
C ALA A 203 -13.99 -1.23 7.26
N ARG A 204 -14.39 -2.51 7.11
CA ARG A 204 -14.83 -3.35 8.24
C ARG A 204 -13.74 -3.53 9.29
N PHE A 205 -12.50 -3.75 8.87
CA PHE A 205 -11.38 -3.87 9.79
C PHE A 205 -11.16 -2.57 10.58
N CYS A 206 -11.13 -1.42 9.90
CA CYS A 206 -11.00 -0.12 10.54
C CYS A 206 -12.14 0.17 11.51
N THR A 207 -13.39 -0.10 11.14
CA THR A 207 -14.53 0.16 12.05
C THR A 207 -14.46 -0.69 13.30
N LEU A 208 -14.10 -1.98 13.19
CA LEU A 208 -13.92 -2.86 14.35
C LEU A 208 -12.80 -2.37 15.27
N VAL A 209 -11.63 -2.03 14.72
CA VAL A 209 -10.49 -1.55 15.52
C VAL A 209 -10.84 -0.23 16.22
N ILE A 210 -11.47 0.71 15.51
CA ILE A 210 -11.89 1.97 16.11
C ILE A 210 -12.92 1.70 17.20
N GLN A 211 -13.93 0.87 16.95
CA GLN A 211 -14.94 0.50 17.93
C GLN A 211 -14.32 -0.10 19.20
N ASP A 212 -13.40 -1.05 19.07
CA ASP A 212 -12.72 -1.68 20.20
C ASP A 212 -11.93 -0.66 21.04
N ILE A 213 -11.17 0.23 20.39
CA ILE A 213 -10.41 1.29 21.07
C ILE A 213 -11.37 2.27 21.75
N THR A 214 -12.44 2.68 21.07
CA THR A 214 -13.44 3.61 21.62
C THR A 214 -14.19 3.02 22.81
N ASN A 215 -14.52 1.73 22.76
CA ASN A 215 -15.13 0.97 23.86
C ASN A 215 -14.21 0.88 25.07
N PHE A 216 -12.91 0.69 24.83
CA PHE A 216 -11.91 0.67 25.90
C PHE A 216 -11.74 2.07 26.53
N LEU A 217 -11.63 3.13 25.73
CA LEU A 217 -11.42 4.49 26.21
C LEU A 217 -12.67 5.18 26.75
N GLY A 218 -13.87 4.64 26.48
CA GLY A 218 -15.13 5.26 26.87
C GLY A 218 -15.48 6.53 26.07
N ILE A 219 -14.91 6.70 24.88
CA ILE A 219 -15.13 7.83 23.96
C ILE A 219 -15.76 7.31 22.68
N ALA A 220 -16.92 7.80 22.25
CA ALA A 220 -17.48 7.42 20.96
C ALA A 220 -16.88 8.28 19.81
N CYS A 221 -16.10 7.69 18.89
CA CYS A 221 -15.45 8.43 17.80
C CYS A 221 -16.36 8.74 16.59
N PHE A 222 -17.54 8.13 16.50
CA PHE A 222 -18.49 8.35 15.39
C PHE A 222 -19.83 8.96 15.82
N THR A 223 -20.03 9.16 17.11
CA THR A 223 -21.23 9.80 17.69
C THR A 223 -20.83 10.55 18.96
N VAL A 224 -21.46 11.68 19.27
CA VAL A 224 -21.19 12.42 20.52
C VAL A 224 -21.96 11.75 21.65
N ARG A 225 -21.43 10.64 22.16
CA ARG A 225 -22.00 9.86 23.28
C ARG A 225 -20.97 9.68 24.38
N LYS A 226 -21.43 9.66 25.63
CA LYS A 226 -20.62 9.39 26.82
C LYS A 226 -21.08 8.08 27.43
N ARG A 227 -20.13 7.32 27.98
CA ARG A 227 -20.44 6.06 28.64
C ARG A 227 -21.00 6.34 30.04
N ASP A 228 -22.18 5.78 30.33
CA ASP A 228 -22.81 5.88 31.65
C ASP A 228 -21.96 5.09 32.67
N PRO A 229 -21.48 5.72 33.78
CA PRO A 229 -20.71 5.02 34.80
C PRO A 229 -21.48 3.88 35.50
N VAL A 230 -22.81 3.93 35.50
CA VAL A 230 -23.66 3.00 36.27
C VAL A 230 -24.12 1.82 35.41
N THR A 231 -24.63 2.07 34.21
CA THR A 231 -25.16 1.00 33.34
C THR A 231 -24.13 0.49 32.33
N GLY A 232 -23.06 1.25 32.08
CA GLY A 232 -22.04 0.93 31.07
C GLY A 232 -22.49 1.16 29.63
N ASP A 233 -23.72 1.65 29.42
CA ASP A 233 -24.31 1.93 28.11
C ASP A 233 -23.85 3.27 27.53
N TRP A 234 -23.95 3.38 26.20
CA TRP A 234 -23.64 4.61 25.47
C TRP A 234 -24.87 5.51 25.37
N ILE A 235 -24.90 6.56 26.20
CA ILE A 235 -25.98 7.54 26.22
C ILE A 235 -25.55 8.89 25.63
N THR A 236 -26.51 9.63 25.10
CA THR A 236 -26.28 10.95 24.53
C THR A 236 -26.03 11.96 25.63
N SER A 237 -25.27 13.04 25.37
CA SER A 237 -24.97 14.05 26.40
C SER A 237 -26.23 14.64 27.05
N GLN A 238 -27.31 14.85 26.27
CA GLN A 238 -28.61 15.33 26.76
C GLN A 238 -29.29 14.34 27.73
N GLU A 239 -29.18 13.02 27.46
CA GLU A 239 -29.74 11.99 28.34
C GLU A 239 -28.93 11.83 29.63
N LEU A 240 -27.63 12.11 29.57
CA LEU A 240 -26.77 12.07 30.75
C LEU A 240 -27.01 13.30 31.65
N GLU A 241 -27.34 14.45 31.06
CA GLU A 241 -27.77 15.64 31.79
C GLU A 241 -29.15 15.45 32.43
N SER A 242 -30.11 14.86 31.72
CA SER A 242 -31.45 14.59 32.29
C SER A 242 -31.43 13.56 33.42
N LYS A 243 -30.50 12.60 33.43
CA LYS A 243 -30.30 11.66 34.55
C LYS A 243 -29.58 12.27 35.75
N ARG A 244 -28.88 13.41 35.59
CA ARG A 244 -28.17 14.12 36.66
C ARG A 244 -29.00 15.21 37.33
N ALA A 245 -30.04 15.69 36.66
CA ALA A 245 -31.05 16.61 37.19
C ALA A 245 -32.05 15.86 38.08
#